data_AF-A0A1X7VHH1-F1
#
_entry.id   AF-A0A1X7VHH1-F1
#
_cell.length_a   1.000
_cell.length_b   1.000
_cell.length_c   1.000
_cell.angle_alpha   90.00
_cell.angle_beta   90.00
_cell.angle_gamma   90.00
#
_symmetry.space_group_name_H-M   'P 1'
#
loop_
_entity.id
_entity.type
_entity.pdbx_description
1 polymer ?
#
loop_
_entity_poly.entity_id
_entity_poly.type
_entity_poly.pdbx_seq_one_letter_code
_entity_poly.pdbx_strand_id
1 'polypeptide(L)'
;MGATCDSVKFSSNDISYSQVCGRVVGYQYGTPDAVHPNRQDIDSVYLDGVSITRGGSPRHHIWSLLVGVHSNKSYFDNCPCANGSSPQSFIGNDYFCESANPTDSWDPIFYSTDPLWDGQGCDAAEAGCCSDSRLPWFNKTLDAPTTDYLEMRVCVDQGTHTEDIKLTFYELYVQ
;
A
#
# COMPACT_ATOMS: atom_id res chain seq x y z
N MET A 1 -3.50 -3.27 -20.91
CA MET A 1 -4.19 -3.65 -19.66
C MET A 1 -4.45 -2.34 -18.92
N GLY A 2 -5.67 -2.11 -18.42
CA GLY A 2 -6.03 -0.88 -17.71
C GLY A 2 -6.14 -1.13 -16.20
N ALA A 3 -6.57 -0.11 -15.45
CA ALA A 3 -6.71 -0.16 -13.99
C ALA A 3 -7.28 -1.47 -13.45
N THR A 4 -6.54 -2.12 -12.53
CA THR A 4 -6.92 -3.42 -11.97
C THR A 4 -6.47 -3.55 -10.51
N CYS A 5 -7.14 -4.43 -9.78
CA CYS A 5 -6.71 -4.92 -8.48
C CYS A 5 -6.71 -6.45 -8.52
N ASP A 6 -5.54 -7.05 -8.62
CA ASP A 6 -5.40 -8.51 -8.57
C ASP A 6 -5.33 -8.97 -7.11
N SER A 7 -6.09 -10.01 -6.77
CA SER A 7 -6.35 -10.40 -5.37
C SER A 7 -5.95 -11.83 -5.05
N VAL A 8 -5.52 -12.02 -3.80
CA VAL A 8 -5.40 -13.33 -3.15
C VAL A 8 -6.13 -13.30 -1.81
N LYS A 9 -6.82 -14.40 -1.48
CA LYS A 9 -7.61 -14.53 -0.25
C LYS A 9 -7.01 -15.60 0.65
N PHE A 10 -6.95 -15.30 1.95
CA PHE A 10 -6.45 -16.16 3.00
C PHE A 10 -7.59 -16.51 3.94
N SER A 11 -8.03 -17.77 3.88
CA SER A 11 -9.05 -18.30 4.78
C SER A 11 -8.57 -18.19 6.24
N SER A 12 -9.44 -17.72 7.12
CA SER A 12 -9.26 -17.80 8.58
C SER A 12 -9.41 -19.23 9.11
N ASN A 13 -10.00 -20.13 8.31
CA ASN A 13 -10.39 -21.49 8.71
C ASN A 13 -11.29 -21.51 9.96
N ASP A 14 -12.25 -20.59 10.00
CA ASP A 14 -13.20 -20.38 11.10
C ASP A 14 -12.53 -20.01 12.44
N ILE A 15 -11.23 -19.67 12.42
CA ILE A 15 -10.52 -19.14 13.58
C ILE A 15 -10.96 -17.69 13.77
N SER A 16 -11.55 -17.41 14.93
CA SER A 16 -11.92 -16.05 15.33
C SER A 16 -10.67 -15.26 15.68
N TYR A 17 -10.58 -14.03 15.19
CA TYR A 17 -9.50 -13.10 15.46
C TYR A 17 -10.02 -11.67 15.64
N SER A 18 -9.31 -10.87 16.42
CA SER A 18 -9.58 -9.44 16.62
C SER A 18 -8.37 -8.56 16.36
N GLN A 19 -7.22 -9.14 15.99
CA GLN A 19 -6.03 -8.41 15.58
C GLN A 19 -5.45 -8.98 14.29
N VAL A 20 -4.88 -8.10 13.48
CA VAL A 20 -4.13 -8.45 12.27
C VAL A 20 -2.81 -7.71 12.29
N CYS A 21 -1.70 -8.43 12.12
CA CYS A 21 -0.40 -7.81 11.91
C CYS A 21 0.33 -8.48 10.75
N GLY A 22 1.30 -7.79 10.19
CA GLY A 22 2.04 -8.30 9.05
C GLY A 22 3.05 -7.33 8.51
N ARG A 23 3.76 -7.78 7.49
CA ARG A 23 4.64 -6.94 6.68
C ARG A 23 4.62 -7.41 5.24
N VAL A 24 4.91 -6.48 4.34
CA VAL A 24 5.04 -6.73 2.90
C VAL A 24 6.33 -6.08 2.43
N VAL A 25 7.07 -6.77 1.56
CA VAL A 25 8.26 -6.23 0.89
C VAL A 25 7.96 -6.13 -0.59
N GLY A 26 7.95 -4.90 -1.08
CA GLY A 26 7.72 -4.56 -2.48
C GLY A 26 8.86 -3.75 -3.08
N TYR A 27 8.79 -3.53 -4.38
CA TYR A 27 9.70 -2.67 -5.11
C TYR A 27 8.91 -1.91 -6.18
N GLN A 28 9.29 -0.66 -6.42
CA GLN A 28 8.70 0.19 -7.44
C GLN A 28 9.22 -0.18 -8.83
N TYR A 29 8.31 -0.15 -9.81
CA TYR A 29 8.66 -0.10 -11.21
C TYR A 29 7.91 1.05 -11.89
N GLY A 30 8.67 1.96 -12.50
CA GLY A 30 8.14 3.16 -13.14
C GLY A 30 7.52 4.16 -12.16
N THR A 31 6.30 4.63 -12.40
CA THR A 31 5.74 5.88 -11.86
C THR A 31 4.41 5.73 -11.11
N PRO A 32 4.27 4.89 -10.07
CA PRO A 32 3.00 4.72 -9.35
C PRO A 32 2.48 6.01 -8.69
N ASP A 33 1.16 6.16 -8.62
CA ASP A 33 0.49 7.42 -8.24
C ASP A 33 0.05 7.52 -6.77
N ALA A 34 0.53 6.63 -5.90
CA ALA A 34 0.14 6.49 -4.50
C ALA A 34 -1.38 6.37 -4.28
N VAL A 35 -2.09 7.50 -4.20
CA VAL A 35 -3.52 7.58 -3.87
C VAL A 35 -4.31 8.13 -5.05
N HIS A 36 -5.44 7.50 -5.36
CA HIS A 36 -6.41 7.99 -6.35
C HIS A 36 -7.57 8.74 -5.65
N PRO A 37 -7.46 10.05 -5.36
CA PRO A 37 -8.41 10.76 -4.51
C PRO A 37 -9.82 10.86 -5.10
N ASN A 38 -10.00 10.65 -6.40
CA ASN A 38 -11.32 10.65 -7.04
C ASN A 38 -12.05 9.29 -6.91
N ARG A 39 -11.39 8.27 -6.35
CA ARG A 39 -11.93 6.93 -6.16
C ARG A 39 -12.15 6.67 -4.67
N GLN A 40 -13.39 6.80 -4.24
CA GLN A 40 -13.79 6.77 -2.82
C GLN A 40 -14.33 5.41 -2.37
N ASP A 41 -14.35 4.43 -3.27
CA ASP A 41 -14.89 3.10 -3.02
C ASP A 41 -13.75 2.11 -2.70
N ILE A 42 -13.87 1.38 -1.58
CA ILE A 42 -12.92 0.34 -1.17
C ILE A 42 -12.84 -0.80 -2.20
N ASP A 43 -13.86 -0.97 -3.03
CA ASP A 43 -13.92 -1.98 -4.08
C ASP A 43 -13.25 -1.53 -5.40
N SER A 44 -12.88 -0.25 -5.49
CA SER A 44 -12.20 0.33 -6.66
C SER A 44 -10.67 0.26 -6.55
N VAL A 45 -9.98 0.66 -7.62
CA VAL A 45 -8.51 0.86 -7.65
C VAL A 45 -8.18 2.20 -6.98
N TYR A 46 -8.38 2.32 -5.68
CA TYR A 46 -8.28 3.60 -4.97
C TYR A 46 -6.84 4.02 -4.62
N LEU A 47 -5.87 3.14 -4.86
CA LEU A 47 -4.44 3.37 -4.65
C LEU A 47 -3.62 2.62 -5.71
N ASP A 48 -2.37 3.03 -5.85
CA ASP A 48 -1.29 2.22 -6.41
C ASP A 48 -0.46 1.65 -5.27
N GLY A 49 -0.48 0.33 -5.13
CA GLY A 49 0.13 -0.33 -3.99
C GLY A 49 -0.54 -1.64 -3.61
N VAL A 50 -0.51 -1.93 -2.32
CA VAL A 50 -1.16 -3.09 -1.72
C VAL A 50 -2.30 -2.65 -0.82
N SER A 51 -3.48 -3.22 -1.05
CA SER A 51 -4.66 -3.07 -0.18
C SER A 51 -4.87 -4.38 0.59
N ILE A 52 -4.84 -4.31 1.92
CA ILE A 52 -5.16 -5.42 2.81
C ILE A 52 -6.54 -5.15 3.41
N THR A 53 -7.45 -6.09 3.21
CA THR A 53 -8.84 -5.99 3.66
C THR A 53 -9.30 -7.30 4.30
N ARG A 54 -10.46 -7.27 4.97
CA ARG A 54 -11.17 -8.48 5.42
C ARG A 54 -12.60 -8.49 4.88
N GLY A 55 -13.14 -9.70 4.74
CA GLY A 55 -14.49 -9.90 4.24
C GLY A 55 -14.63 -9.53 2.76
N GLY A 56 -15.82 -9.75 2.20
CA GLY A 56 -16.08 -9.46 0.78
C GLY A 56 -17.29 -8.61 0.48
N SER A 57 -18.33 -8.67 1.32
CA SER A 57 -19.59 -7.93 1.10
C SER A 57 -20.30 -7.73 2.44
N PRO A 58 -19.98 -6.67 3.20
CA PRO A 58 -19.04 -5.60 2.84
C PRO A 58 -17.56 -6.00 3.03
N ARG A 59 -16.69 -5.37 2.23
CA ARG A 59 -15.23 -5.37 2.43
C ARG A 59 -14.87 -4.33 3.49
N HIS A 60 -13.93 -4.68 4.37
CA HIS A 60 -13.44 -3.79 5.42
C HIS A 60 -11.94 -3.58 5.32
N HIS A 61 -11.50 -2.33 5.46
CA HIS A 61 -10.09 -1.96 5.41
C HIS A 61 -9.31 -2.49 6.63
N ILE A 62 -8.09 -2.97 6.39
CA ILE A 62 -7.12 -3.34 7.43
C ILE A 62 -5.89 -2.45 7.31
N TRP A 63 -5.27 -2.42 6.14
CA TRP A 63 -4.06 -1.63 5.90
C TRP A 63 -3.88 -1.29 4.42
N SER A 64 -3.27 -0.14 4.12
CA SER A 64 -2.83 0.22 2.77
C SER A 64 -1.31 0.40 2.73
N LEU A 65 -0.63 -0.15 1.73
CA LEU A 65 0.79 0.13 1.47
C LEU A 65 0.89 0.82 0.11
N LEU A 66 1.08 2.14 0.14
CA LEU A 66 1.03 3.03 -1.02
C LEU A 66 2.41 3.18 -1.64
N VAL A 67 2.49 3.34 -2.96
CA VAL A 67 3.75 3.62 -3.66
C VAL A 67 3.67 4.96 -4.35
N GLY A 68 4.52 5.91 -3.96
CA GLY A 68 4.62 7.21 -4.62
C GLY A 68 5.58 7.20 -5.81
N VAL A 69 5.46 8.21 -6.68
CA VAL A 69 6.28 8.29 -7.89
C VAL A 69 7.74 8.72 -7.65
N HIS A 70 7.99 9.64 -6.71
CA HIS A 70 9.31 10.15 -6.36
C HIS A 70 9.53 10.28 -4.85
N SER A 71 10.71 9.91 -4.36
CA SER A 71 11.10 10.08 -2.94
C SER A 71 11.64 11.47 -2.63
N ASN A 72 12.28 12.12 -3.62
CA ASN A 72 13.15 13.27 -3.41
C ASN A 72 12.48 14.66 -3.54
N LYS A 73 11.19 14.72 -3.92
CA LYS A 73 10.47 15.99 -4.13
C LYS A 73 9.03 15.94 -3.65
N SER A 74 8.42 17.13 -3.61
CA SER A 74 7.00 17.30 -3.33
C SER A 74 6.20 17.23 -4.63
N TYR A 75 5.27 16.28 -4.74
CA TYR A 75 4.44 16.09 -5.94
C TYR A 75 3.10 15.44 -5.59
N PHE A 76 2.06 15.63 -6.42
CA PHE A 76 0.70 15.20 -6.07
C PHE A 76 0.47 13.68 -6.14
N ASP A 77 1.26 12.99 -6.96
CA ASP A 77 1.31 11.51 -7.09
C ASP A 77 2.32 10.87 -6.12
N ASN A 78 2.94 11.68 -5.24
CA ASN A 78 3.80 11.14 -4.18
C ASN A 78 2.98 10.71 -2.96
N CYS A 79 3.70 10.23 -1.95
CA CYS A 79 3.12 9.94 -0.66
C CYS A 79 2.47 11.16 0.01
N PRO A 80 1.44 10.95 0.85
CA PRO A 80 0.78 12.05 1.57
C PRO A 80 1.75 12.93 2.40
N CYS A 81 2.83 12.34 2.95
CA CYS A 81 3.86 13.10 3.67
C CYS A 81 4.73 14.00 2.77
N ALA A 82 4.74 13.74 1.46
CA ALA A 82 5.49 14.48 0.43
C ALA A 82 4.56 15.37 -0.42
N ASN A 83 3.50 15.93 0.20
CA ASN A 83 2.43 16.72 -0.44
C ASN A 83 1.62 15.97 -1.51
N GLY A 84 1.62 14.64 -1.44
CA GLY A 84 0.72 13.79 -2.20
C GLY A 84 -0.74 13.93 -1.80
N SER A 85 -1.61 13.32 -2.60
CA SER A 85 -3.05 13.30 -2.33
C SER A 85 -3.39 12.60 -1.00
N SER A 86 -4.35 13.16 -0.25
CA SER A 86 -4.83 12.54 0.98
C SER A 86 -5.55 11.22 0.72
N PRO A 87 -5.33 10.18 1.55
CA PRO A 87 -6.03 8.90 1.43
C PRO A 87 -7.54 9.04 1.65
N GLN A 88 -8.30 8.04 1.16
CA GLN A 88 -9.74 7.94 1.40
C GLN A 88 -10.02 7.83 2.91
N SER A 89 -11.18 8.31 3.33
CA SER A 89 -11.54 8.38 4.76
C SER A 89 -11.53 7.02 5.47
N PHE A 90 -11.81 5.93 4.75
CA PHE A 90 -11.80 4.58 5.31
C PHE A 90 -10.38 4.04 5.62
N ILE A 91 -9.33 4.64 5.04
CA ILE A 91 -7.94 4.27 5.32
C ILE A 91 -7.45 4.91 6.62
N GLY A 92 -7.85 6.16 6.88
CA GLY A 92 -7.41 6.91 8.05
C GLY A 92 -5.88 6.95 8.17
N ASN A 93 -5.35 6.44 9.28
CA ASN A 93 -3.91 6.37 9.58
C ASN A 93 -3.34 4.95 9.48
N ASP A 94 -4.10 4.02 8.90
CA ASP A 94 -3.73 2.62 8.74
C ASP A 94 -3.08 2.40 7.38
N TYR A 95 -2.00 3.13 7.12
CA TYR A 95 -1.23 3.01 5.89
C TYR A 95 0.26 3.25 6.10
N PHE A 96 1.05 2.70 5.18
CA PHE A 96 2.42 3.12 4.91
C PHE A 96 2.50 3.67 3.49
N CYS A 97 3.46 4.56 3.23
CA CYS A 97 3.74 5.04 1.90
C CYS A 97 5.22 5.29 1.72
N GLU A 98 5.75 4.92 0.56
CA GLU A 98 7.16 5.12 0.21
C GLU A 98 7.33 5.15 -1.32
N SER A 99 8.41 5.77 -1.80
CA SER A 99 8.87 5.72 -3.18
C SER A 99 10.33 5.30 -3.22
N ALA A 100 10.71 4.48 -4.19
CA ALA A 100 12.08 4.04 -4.40
C ALA A 100 12.82 4.86 -5.47
N ASN A 101 12.20 5.93 -6.00
CA ASN A 101 12.77 6.75 -7.08
C ASN A 101 13.40 8.05 -6.53
N PRO A 102 14.73 8.09 -6.35
CA PRO A 102 15.45 9.25 -5.80
C PRO A 102 15.68 10.37 -6.81
N THR A 103 15.04 10.30 -7.98
CA THR A 103 15.26 11.23 -9.09
C THR A 103 13.95 11.80 -9.59
N ASP A 104 14.02 12.88 -10.38
CA ASP A 104 12.86 13.45 -11.06
C ASP A 104 12.47 12.69 -12.34
N SER A 105 13.07 11.51 -12.58
CA SER A 105 12.83 10.73 -13.80
C SER A 105 11.50 9.99 -13.77
N TRP A 106 10.90 9.87 -14.96
CA TRP A 106 9.67 9.12 -15.23
C TRP A 106 9.96 7.80 -15.96
N ASP A 107 11.19 7.30 -15.80
CA ASP A 107 11.65 6.13 -16.53
C ASP A 107 10.92 4.87 -16.05
N PRO A 108 10.42 4.01 -16.96
CA PRO A 108 9.83 2.73 -16.62
C PRO A 108 10.93 1.70 -16.29
N ILE A 109 11.67 1.95 -15.21
CA ILE A 109 12.76 1.08 -14.74
C ILE A 109 12.41 0.43 -13.41
N PHE A 110 13.14 -0.63 -13.09
CA PHE A 110 13.01 -1.35 -11.84
C PHE A 110 13.94 -0.77 -10.77
N TYR A 111 13.36 -0.13 -9.76
CA TYR A 111 14.09 0.43 -8.62
C TYR A 111 14.35 -0.67 -7.58
N SER A 112 15.47 -1.37 -7.75
CA SER A 112 15.79 -2.60 -6.99
C SER A 112 16.67 -2.40 -5.75
N THR A 113 17.21 -1.19 -5.56
CA THR A 113 18.15 -0.88 -4.48
C THR A 113 17.48 -0.42 -3.20
N ASP A 114 16.19 -0.09 -3.28
CA ASP A 114 15.42 0.52 -2.20
C ASP A 114 14.08 -0.22 -2.05
N PRO A 115 13.99 -1.19 -1.13
CA PRO A 115 12.76 -1.94 -0.87
C PRO A 115 11.69 -1.03 -0.25
N LEU A 116 10.47 -1.14 -0.75
CA LEU A 116 9.35 -0.34 -0.24
C LEU A 116 8.85 -0.86 1.12
N TRP A 117 8.41 0.10 1.93
CA TRP A 117 7.78 -0.02 3.24
C TRP A 117 8.69 -0.62 4.32
N ASP A 118 9.99 -0.37 4.21
CA ASP A 118 10.98 -0.83 5.18
C ASP A 118 11.45 0.26 6.15
N GLY A 119 11.09 1.52 5.89
CA GLY A 119 11.46 2.69 6.69
C GLY A 119 12.92 3.12 6.52
N GLN A 120 13.58 2.71 5.44
CA GLN A 120 14.95 3.05 5.07
C GLN A 120 14.98 3.67 3.66
N GLY A 121 16.13 4.15 3.21
CA GLY A 121 16.24 4.71 1.84
C GLY A 121 15.52 6.05 1.59
N CYS A 122 14.73 6.53 2.55
CA CYS A 122 13.88 7.69 2.37
C CYS A 122 14.62 9.02 2.22
N ASP A 123 14.29 9.73 1.14
CA ASP A 123 14.74 11.09 0.90
C ASP A 123 13.96 12.12 1.74
N ALA A 124 14.46 13.36 1.75
CA ALA A 124 13.95 14.42 2.62
C ALA A 124 12.46 14.75 2.41
N ALA A 125 11.90 14.53 1.21
CA ALA A 125 10.51 14.88 0.93
C ALA A 125 9.51 13.87 1.53
N GLU A 126 9.86 12.58 1.61
CA GLU A 126 9.00 11.54 2.17
C GLU A 126 9.40 11.06 3.57
N ALA A 127 10.47 11.62 4.15
CA ALA A 127 10.98 11.24 5.47
C ALA A 127 9.91 11.16 6.58
N GLY A 128 8.82 11.94 6.46
CA GLY A 128 7.68 11.86 7.36
C GLY A 128 6.97 10.49 7.34
N CYS A 129 6.81 9.87 6.18
CA CYS A 129 6.20 8.54 6.05
C CYS A 129 7.08 7.43 6.62
N CYS A 130 8.41 7.60 6.52
CA CYS A 130 9.37 6.61 6.99
C CYS A 130 9.65 6.67 8.50
N SER A 131 9.08 7.65 9.18
CA SER A 131 9.24 7.83 10.62
C SER A 131 8.20 7.08 11.47
N ASP A 132 7.27 6.35 10.83
CA ASP A 132 6.29 5.55 11.56
C ASP A 132 7.00 4.42 12.32
N SER A 133 6.88 4.43 13.64
CA SER A 133 7.53 3.46 14.54
C SER A 133 7.04 2.03 14.36
N ARG A 134 5.95 1.83 13.60
CA ARG A 134 5.43 0.51 13.26
C ARG A 134 6.20 -0.13 12.10
N LEU A 135 6.79 0.64 11.19
CA LEU A 135 7.53 0.10 10.04
C LEU A 135 8.62 -0.91 10.49
N PRO A 136 8.79 -2.04 9.76
CA PRO A 136 8.05 -2.48 8.56
C PRO A 136 6.75 -3.24 8.85
N TRP A 137 6.31 -3.30 10.11
CA TRP A 137 5.19 -4.13 10.57
C TRP A 137 3.94 -3.31 10.84
N PHE A 138 2.86 -3.57 10.12
CA PHE A 138 1.58 -3.02 10.52
C PHE A 138 0.93 -3.86 11.63
N ASN A 139 0.09 -3.23 12.44
CA ASN A 139 -0.78 -3.90 13.40
C ASN A 139 -2.11 -3.16 13.49
N LYS A 140 -3.21 -3.88 13.30
CA LYS A 140 -4.58 -3.40 13.34
C LYS A 140 -5.40 -4.21 14.34
N THR A 141 -5.97 -3.52 15.33
CA THR A 141 -7.02 -4.06 16.19
C THR A 141 -8.38 -3.78 15.57
N LEU A 142 -9.27 -4.78 15.58
CA LEU A 142 -10.63 -4.70 15.07
C LEU A 142 -11.62 -4.33 16.18
N ASP A 143 -12.72 -3.67 15.83
CA ASP A 143 -13.77 -3.28 16.78
C ASP A 143 -14.50 -4.49 17.39
N ALA A 144 -14.55 -5.59 16.65
CA ALA A 144 -15.13 -6.86 17.09
C ALA A 144 -14.36 -8.04 16.47
N PRO A 145 -14.29 -9.19 17.16
CA PRO A 145 -13.74 -10.40 16.58
C PRO A 145 -14.52 -10.84 15.34
N THR A 146 -13.83 -11.47 14.38
CA THR A 146 -14.42 -11.98 13.15
C THR A 146 -13.76 -13.30 12.72
N THR A 147 -14.40 -14.01 11.82
CA THR A 147 -13.85 -15.16 11.08
C THR A 147 -13.71 -14.86 9.59
N ASP A 148 -13.79 -13.59 9.19
CA ASP A 148 -13.62 -13.20 7.79
C ASP A 148 -12.28 -13.70 7.22
N TYR A 149 -12.22 -13.95 5.91
CA TYR A 149 -10.93 -14.10 5.25
C TYR A 149 -10.21 -12.75 5.20
N LEU A 150 -8.87 -12.80 5.19
CA LEU A 150 -8.07 -11.66 4.75
C LEU A 150 -7.93 -11.68 3.23
N GLU A 151 -7.90 -10.51 2.62
CA GLU A 151 -7.66 -10.32 1.19
C GLU A 151 -6.52 -9.33 1.02
N MET A 152 -5.53 -9.71 0.21
CA MET A 152 -4.48 -8.82 -0.24
C MET A 152 -4.68 -8.56 -1.72
N ARG A 153 -4.72 -7.28 -2.10
CA ARG A 153 -4.87 -6.84 -3.49
C ARG A 153 -3.67 -6.00 -3.89
N VAL A 154 -3.10 -6.28 -5.05
CA VAL A 154 -2.16 -5.38 -5.72
C VAL A 154 -2.95 -4.55 -6.71
N CYS A 155 -2.99 -3.25 -6.49
CA CYS A 155 -3.78 -2.32 -7.28
C CYS A 155 -2.83 -1.37 -8.00
N VAL A 156 -3.10 -1.15 -9.28
CA VAL A 156 -2.43 -0.17 -10.15
C VAL A 156 -3.45 0.38 -11.13
N ASP A 157 -3.40 1.67 -11.44
CA ASP A 157 -4.39 2.26 -12.34
C ASP A 157 -3.97 2.48 -13.78
N GLN A 158 -2.67 2.53 -14.06
CA GLN A 158 -2.15 2.39 -15.40
C GLN A 158 -1.83 0.94 -15.77
N GLY A 159 -1.45 0.74 -17.02
CA GLY A 159 -1.01 -0.56 -17.50
C GLY A 159 0.36 -0.97 -16.95
N THR A 160 0.65 -2.26 -17.03
CA THR A 160 1.87 -2.94 -16.55
C THR A 160 3.17 -2.59 -17.33
N HIS A 161 3.23 -1.40 -17.91
CA HIS A 161 4.39 -0.92 -18.66
C HIS A 161 5.05 0.28 -17.99
N THR A 162 4.32 0.97 -17.10
CA THR A 162 4.79 2.20 -16.48
C THR A 162 4.54 2.27 -14.99
N GLU A 163 3.66 1.46 -14.38
CA GLU A 163 3.31 1.60 -12.96
C GLU A 163 3.07 0.21 -12.37
N ASP A 164 4.15 -0.48 -12.01
CA ASP A 164 4.07 -1.84 -11.46
C ASP A 164 4.67 -1.90 -10.06
N ILE A 165 4.17 -2.84 -9.28
CA ILE A 165 4.64 -3.12 -7.92
C ILE A 165 5.08 -4.57 -7.86
N LYS A 166 6.35 -4.79 -7.57
CA LYS A 166 6.93 -6.15 -7.51
C LYS A 166 7.03 -6.61 -6.06
N LEU A 167 6.09 -7.47 -5.66
CA LEU A 167 6.12 -8.10 -4.34
C LEU A 167 7.10 -9.26 -4.30
N THR A 168 7.92 -9.31 -3.26
CA THR A 168 8.88 -10.42 -3.04
C THR A 168 8.58 -11.22 -1.78
N PHE A 169 7.91 -10.61 -0.81
CA PHE A 169 7.58 -11.24 0.45
C PHE A 169 6.33 -10.59 1.06
N TYR A 170 5.49 -11.40 1.68
CA TYR A 170 4.44 -10.94 2.57
C TYR A 170 4.20 -11.98 3.66
N GLU A 171 3.87 -11.51 4.86
CA GLU A 171 3.38 -12.35 5.93
C GLU A 171 2.25 -11.64 6.66
N LEU A 172 1.20 -12.42 6.97
CA LEU A 172 -0.02 -11.95 7.62
C LEU A 172 -0.35 -12.89 8.77
N TYR A 173 -0.62 -12.32 9.94
CA TYR A 173 -0.95 -13.02 11.16
C TYR A 173 -2.28 -12.51 11.70
N VAL A 174 -3.10 -13.43 12.18
CA VAL A 174 -4.37 -13.13 12.87
C VAL A 174 -4.30 -13.62 14.32
N GLN A 175 -4.85 -12.86 15.26
CA GLN A 175 -4.86 -13.16 16.70
C GLN A 175 -6.21 -12.83 17.34
#